data_AF-A0A5B8R2J7-F1
#
_entry.id   AF-A0A5B8R2J7-F1
#
_cell.length_a   1.000
_cell.length_b   1.000
_cell.length_c   1.000
_cell.angle_alpha   90.00
_cell.angle_beta   90.00
_cell.angle_gamma   90.00
#
_symmetry.space_group_name_H-M   'P 1'
#
loop_
_entity.id
_entity.type
_entity.pdbx_description
1 polymer ?
#
loop_
_entity_poly.entity_id
_entity_poly.type
_entity_poly.pdbx_seq_one_letter_code
_entity_poly.pdbx_strand_id
1 'polypeptide(L)'
;MKLISLQYQDPANSLQAYDFNFDNGRHESNTLEPLCFVGLNGSGKSKLLEILAKIFFELDRLWRNTNRTKPPVSANFRFEYHLLPSRKYTKVVIEGRVGKSLEVKADGNLLEPKDLESVMPSNIVGYSSGHNETISSLFHELREREFSRVLKAVSEGNKGSRELSRTLFLDRDSTKLLLLTAYIFAGKNGRDGLPSVQSSNKLLRNFADFIRLKQLTSFQIVIDTDSGRIILSQPMEQVLEKLKRCALMVNSNDKGKDRIYEMDFLLCEQSKEAFVREFGTAQDFFEQLYELYSLNLISSSKNKIHQVFSIPERELKVLINIPDAETEYLNLSDGEHQFIQVFTSLAYFSKQDSIFLLDEPESHFNPAWRAKFVFLMDELLTAKQKSSEFLISTHSPYLVSACKSQNVTIFKRQEGKIFCTQPKKETYGGTFDSLLRELFEVVSPIAAYSKASIEKVIESGNVEKMKLALALFAESPYKRDLYEAILRQGGSLNLGKDA
;
A
#
# COMPACT_ATOMS: atom_id res chain seq x y z
N MET A 1 17.25 4.72 -0.08
CA MET A 1 17.56 3.41 -0.67
C MET A 1 16.91 3.42 -2.03
N LYS A 2 17.64 3.10 -3.11
CA LYS A 2 17.16 3.15 -4.50
C LYS A 2 17.53 1.85 -5.21
N LEU A 3 16.57 1.24 -5.92
CA LEU A 3 16.83 0.00 -6.63
C LEU A 3 17.66 0.27 -7.89
N ILE A 4 18.55 -0.67 -8.24
CA ILE A 4 19.41 -0.58 -9.42
C ILE A 4 18.99 -1.63 -10.43
N SER A 5 18.95 -2.90 -10.04
CA SER A 5 18.61 -3.98 -10.97
C SER A 5 18.08 -5.22 -10.26
N LEU A 6 17.29 -6.00 -10.99
CA LEU A 6 16.83 -7.32 -10.57
C LEU A 6 16.88 -8.27 -11.76
N GLN A 7 17.69 -9.32 -11.63
CA GLN A 7 17.62 -10.51 -12.45
C GLN A 7 17.00 -11.61 -11.60
N TYR A 8 15.90 -12.21 -12.05
CA TYR A 8 15.19 -13.25 -11.33
C TYR A 8 14.75 -14.36 -12.27
N GLN A 9 14.97 -15.61 -11.86
CA GLN A 9 14.51 -16.79 -12.56
C GLN A 9 14.11 -17.87 -11.56
N ASP A 10 12.84 -18.30 -11.65
CA ASP A 10 12.34 -19.43 -10.87
C ASP A 10 12.49 -20.73 -11.69
N PRO A 11 13.27 -21.73 -11.24
CA PRO A 11 13.38 -23.01 -11.95
C PRO A 11 12.06 -23.77 -12.00
N ALA A 12 11.18 -23.58 -11.02
CA ALA A 12 9.86 -24.23 -10.98
C ALA A 12 8.85 -23.54 -11.92
N ASN A 13 9.14 -22.32 -12.36
CA ASN A 13 8.30 -21.57 -13.29
C ASN A 13 9.15 -20.75 -14.26
N SER A 14 9.68 -21.41 -15.30
CA SER A 14 10.58 -20.80 -16.29
C SER A 14 9.95 -19.65 -17.10
N LEU A 15 8.61 -19.56 -17.12
CA LEU A 15 7.87 -18.45 -17.73
C LEU A 15 7.90 -17.18 -16.87
N GLN A 16 8.37 -17.28 -15.63
CA GLN A 16 8.45 -16.20 -14.65
C GLN A 16 9.90 -15.75 -14.46
N ALA A 17 10.53 -15.32 -15.55
CA ALA A 17 11.82 -14.66 -15.55
C ALA A 17 11.63 -13.14 -15.61
N TYR A 18 12.44 -12.41 -14.86
CA TYR A 18 12.47 -10.96 -14.85
C TYR A 18 13.89 -10.45 -14.99
N ASP A 19 14.08 -9.44 -15.83
CA ASP A 19 15.32 -8.68 -15.95
C ASP A 19 14.94 -7.19 -15.96
N PHE A 20 15.17 -6.52 -14.83
CA PHE A 20 14.86 -5.12 -14.63
C PHE A 20 16.12 -4.31 -14.41
N ASN A 21 16.18 -3.18 -15.11
CA ASN A 21 17.03 -2.07 -14.75
C ASN A 21 16.14 -0.95 -14.17
N PHE A 22 16.32 -0.68 -12.89
CA PHE A 22 15.68 0.40 -12.14
C PHE A 22 16.54 1.67 -12.10
N ASP A 23 17.79 1.60 -12.57
CA ASP A 23 18.71 2.72 -12.59
C ASP A 23 18.33 3.72 -13.68
N ASN A 24 18.08 4.94 -13.23
CA ASN A 24 17.66 6.08 -14.00
C ASN A 24 18.17 7.39 -13.36
N GLY A 25 19.29 7.31 -12.62
CA GLY A 25 19.94 8.48 -12.03
C GLY A 25 19.29 9.03 -10.76
N ARG A 26 18.37 8.31 -10.11
CA ARG A 26 17.67 8.72 -8.87
C ARG A 26 18.54 8.68 -7.59
N HIS A 27 19.86 8.57 -7.73
CA HIS A 27 20.77 8.19 -6.64
C HIS A 27 20.88 9.21 -5.50
N GLU A 28 20.51 10.48 -5.72
CA GLU A 28 20.68 11.56 -4.73
C GLU A 28 19.51 12.57 -4.68
N SER A 29 18.36 12.26 -5.27
CA SER A 29 17.25 13.23 -5.33
C SER A 29 16.47 13.29 -4.01
N ASN A 30 16.23 14.51 -3.54
CA ASN A 30 15.26 14.80 -2.46
C ASN A 30 13.83 14.96 -3.00
N THR A 31 13.61 14.54 -4.25
CA THR A 31 12.33 14.66 -4.96
C THR A 31 11.59 13.33 -4.95
N LEU A 32 10.27 13.40 -4.96
CA LEU A 32 9.42 12.20 -5.03
C LEU A 32 9.50 11.62 -6.45
N GLU A 33 10.11 10.44 -6.58
CA GLU A 33 10.32 9.77 -7.86
C GLU A 33 9.87 8.29 -7.78
N PRO A 34 8.54 8.04 -7.79
CA PRO A 34 8.00 6.69 -7.70
C PRO A 34 8.28 5.92 -8.99
N LEU A 35 8.56 4.63 -8.85
CA LEU A 35 8.62 3.67 -9.95
C LEU A 35 7.21 3.17 -10.24
N CYS A 36 6.76 3.36 -11.46
CA CYS A 36 5.40 3.06 -11.88
C CYS A 36 5.37 1.87 -12.85
N PHE A 37 4.65 0.82 -12.47
CA PHE A 37 4.48 -0.39 -13.27
C PHE A 37 3.08 -0.40 -13.87
N VAL A 38 2.99 -0.44 -15.19
CA VAL A 38 1.73 -0.35 -15.94
C VAL A 38 1.61 -1.51 -16.91
N GLY A 39 0.39 -1.88 -17.29
CA GLY A 39 0.12 -2.98 -18.21
C GLY A 39 -1.17 -3.71 -17.83
N LEU A 40 -1.63 -4.65 -18.66
CA LEU A 40 -2.91 -5.34 -18.47
C LEU A 40 -2.96 -6.24 -17.22
N ASN A 41 -4.16 -6.66 -16.80
CA ASN A 41 -4.32 -7.58 -15.67
C ASN A 41 -3.59 -8.90 -15.99
N GLY A 42 -2.88 -9.45 -15.00
CA GLY A 42 -2.10 -10.67 -15.17
C GLY A 42 -0.81 -10.52 -15.98
N SER A 43 -0.35 -9.28 -16.25
CA SER A 43 0.91 -9.00 -16.96
C SER A 43 2.19 -9.22 -16.13
N GLY A 44 2.06 -9.44 -14.81
CA GLY A 44 3.20 -9.72 -13.91
C GLY A 44 3.57 -8.60 -12.93
N LYS A 45 2.86 -7.45 -12.94
CA LYS A 45 3.15 -6.29 -12.07
C LYS A 45 3.17 -6.64 -10.58
N SER A 46 2.06 -7.17 -10.06
CA SER A 46 1.95 -7.56 -8.64
C SER A 46 2.95 -8.66 -8.27
N LYS A 47 3.29 -9.52 -9.23
CA LYS A 47 4.27 -10.60 -9.01
C LYS A 47 5.70 -10.07 -8.86
N LEU A 48 6.05 -8.98 -9.54
CA LEU A 48 7.32 -8.29 -9.28
C LEU A 48 7.37 -7.76 -7.85
N LEU A 49 6.31 -7.09 -7.39
CA LEU A 49 6.24 -6.58 -6.01
C LEU A 49 6.39 -7.72 -4.98
N GLU A 50 5.74 -8.86 -5.23
CA GLU A 50 5.86 -10.07 -4.42
C GLU A 50 7.30 -10.60 -4.38
N ILE A 51 7.98 -10.69 -5.54
CA ILE A 51 9.38 -11.14 -5.61
C ILE A 51 10.29 -10.23 -4.81
N LEU A 52 10.11 -8.91 -4.93
CA LEU A 52 10.91 -7.94 -4.18
C LEU A 52 10.71 -8.10 -2.67
N ALA A 53 9.46 -8.22 -2.21
CA ALA A 53 9.16 -8.52 -0.81
C ALA A 53 9.84 -9.82 -0.36
N LYS A 54 9.72 -10.90 -1.15
CA LYS A 54 10.29 -12.22 -0.84
C LYS A 54 11.81 -12.17 -0.70
N ILE A 55 12.52 -11.42 -1.57
CA ILE A 55 13.98 -11.25 -1.48
C ILE A 55 14.37 -10.63 -0.14
N PHE A 56 13.70 -9.55 0.28
CA PHE A 56 13.97 -8.94 1.59
C PHE A 56 13.57 -9.84 2.76
N PHE A 57 12.53 -10.67 2.61
CA PHE A 57 12.12 -11.58 3.67
C PHE A 57 13.10 -12.75 3.83
N GLU A 58 13.70 -13.24 2.74
CA GLU A 58 14.81 -14.20 2.83
C GLU A 58 16.07 -13.56 3.45
N LEU A 59 16.30 -12.27 3.20
CA LEU A 59 17.36 -11.51 3.86
C LEU A 59 17.13 -11.39 5.38
N ASP A 60 15.92 -10.99 5.81
CA ASP A 60 15.54 -10.91 7.22
C ASP A 60 15.61 -12.31 7.88
N ARG A 61 15.17 -13.36 7.18
CA ARG A 61 15.26 -14.74 7.65
C ARG A 61 16.71 -15.17 7.87
N LEU A 62 17.64 -14.80 6.99
CA LEU A 62 19.06 -15.09 7.16
C LEU A 62 19.65 -14.32 8.34
N TRP A 63 19.32 -13.04 8.47
CA TRP A 63 19.78 -12.19 9.59
C TRP A 63 19.30 -12.73 10.95
N ARG A 64 18.01 -13.07 11.06
CA ARG A 64 17.42 -13.62 12.30
C ARG A 64 17.75 -15.09 12.54
N ASN A 65 18.55 -15.73 11.68
CA ASN A 65 18.84 -17.15 11.82
C ASN A 65 19.85 -17.39 12.95
N THR A 66 19.38 -17.99 14.04
CA THR A 66 20.22 -18.41 15.17
C THR A 66 20.79 -19.81 15.01
N ASN A 67 20.38 -20.55 13.97
CA ASN A 67 20.84 -21.91 13.72
C ASN A 67 22.17 -21.94 12.95
N ARG A 68 22.92 -23.04 13.12
CA ARG A 68 24.16 -23.28 12.36
C ARG A 68 23.94 -23.46 10.85
N THR A 69 22.77 -23.95 10.44
CA THR A 69 22.43 -24.16 9.03
C THR A 69 21.75 -22.92 8.46
N LYS A 70 22.37 -22.33 7.42
CA LYS A 70 21.82 -21.19 6.70
C LYS A 70 20.64 -21.64 5.82
N PRO A 71 19.50 -20.94 5.79
CA PRO A 71 18.33 -21.35 5.03
C PRO A 71 18.61 -21.34 3.51
N PRO A 72 18.11 -22.34 2.75
CA PRO A 72 18.24 -22.34 1.30
C PRO A 72 17.18 -21.41 0.66
N VAL A 73 17.51 -20.85 -0.50
CA VAL A 73 16.56 -20.10 -1.34
C VAL A 73 15.93 -20.98 -2.41
N SER A 74 14.74 -20.57 -2.86
CA SER A 74 13.92 -21.30 -3.86
C SER A 74 14.08 -20.84 -5.30
N ALA A 75 14.77 -19.71 -5.54
CA ALA A 75 14.91 -19.13 -6.87
C ALA A 75 16.34 -18.61 -7.12
N ASN A 76 16.70 -18.48 -8.39
CA ASN A 76 17.95 -17.87 -8.80
C ASN A 76 17.72 -16.38 -9.02
N PHE A 77 18.49 -15.53 -8.36
CA PHE A 77 18.38 -14.09 -8.57
C PHE A 77 19.65 -13.34 -8.23
N ARG A 78 19.79 -12.17 -8.84
CA ARG A 78 20.76 -11.14 -8.50
C ARG A 78 20.02 -9.81 -8.38
N PHE A 79 20.09 -9.20 -7.21
CA PHE A 79 19.36 -7.98 -6.90
C PHE A 79 20.31 -6.92 -6.35
N GLU A 80 20.29 -5.74 -6.95
CA GLU A 80 21.21 -4.64 -6.63
C GLU A 80 20.42 -3.39 -6.23
N TYR A 81 20.91 -2.71 -5.19
CA TYR A 81 20.38 -1.43 -4.75
C TYR A 81 21.45 -0.55 -4.11
N HIS A 82 21.22 0.76 -4.12
CA HIS A 82 22.01 1.75 -3.40
C HIS A 82 21.32 2.14 -2.09
N LEU A 83 22.12 2.30 -1.06
CA LEU A 83 21.77 2.96 0.18
C LEU A 83 22.24 4.42 0.11
N LEU A 84 21.64 5.29 0.92
CA LEU A 84 22.05 6.69 0.96
C LEU A 84 23.46 6.85 1.55
N PRO A 85 24.20 7.92 1.18
CA PRO A 85 25.57 8.13 1.66
C PRO A 85 25.74 8.21 3.18
N SER A 86 24.67 8.45 3.93
CA SER A 86 24.68 8.44 5.40
C SER A 86 24.77 7.03 6.01
N ARG A 87 24.64 5.97 5.21
CA ARG A 87 24.74 4.58 5.66
C ARG A 87 26.19 4.09 5.59
N LYS A 88 26.47 3.00 6.31
CA LYS A 88 27.80 2.36 6.35
C LYS A 88 28.25 1.87 4.97
N TYR A 89 27.31 1.40 4.16
CA TYR A 89 27.55 0.83 2.84
C TYR A 89 26.80 1.64 1.79
N THR A 90 27.33 1.69 0.57
CA THR A 90 26.71 2.42 -0.54
C THR A 90 25.98 1.47 -1.48
N LYS A 91 26.65 0.42 -1.95
CA LYS A 91 26.09 -0.54 -2.91
C LYS A 91 25.92 -1.90 -2.28
N VAL A 92 24.74 -2.48 -2.44
CA VAL A 92 24.42 -3.83 -1.95
C VAL A 92 24.02 -4.72 -3.12
N VAL A 93 24.53 -5.94 -3.10
CA VAL A 93 24.23 -7.00 -4.07
C VAL A 93 23.78 -8.24 -3.30
N ILE A 94 22.59 -8.73 -3.61
CA ILE A 94 22.03 -9.96 -3.05
C ILE A 94 21.97 -11.01 -4.15
N GLU A 95 22.62 -12.15 -3.93
CA GLU A 95 22.64 -13.28 -4.86
C GLU A 95 21.98 -14.50 -4.22
N GLY A 96 20.94 -15.01 -4.88
CA GLY A 96 20.26 -16.25 -4.54
C GLY A 96 20.55 -17.32 -5.59
N ARG A 97 20.87 -18.54 -5.13
CA ARG A 97 20.98 -19.72 -6.00
C ARG A 97 20.19 -20.86 -5.39
N VAL A 98 19.37 -21.53 -6.19
CA VAL A 98 18.44 -22.57 -5.70
C VAL A 98 19.20 -23.65 -4.92
N GLY A 99 18.68 -23.96 -3.73
CA GLY A 99 19.28 -24.95 -2.82
C GLY A 99 20.51 -24.46 -2.06
N LYS A 100 21.01 -23.25 -2.33
CA LYS A 100 22.09 -22.61 -1.58
C LYS A 100 21.56 -21.49 -0.70
N SER A 101 22.38 -21.07 0.26
CA SER A 101 22.07 -19.92 1.10
C SER A 101 22.29 -18.61 0.36
N LEU A 102 21.58 -17.58 0.81
CA LEU A 102 21.70 -16.23 0.28
C LEU A 102 23.11 -15.68 0.50
N GLU A 103 23.71 -15.12 -0.54
CA GLU A 103 24.98 -14.37 -0.47
C GLU A 103 24.68 -12.87 -0.56
N VAL A 104 25.25 -12.09 0.35
CA VAL A 104 25.03 -10.64 0.41
C VAL A 104 26.39 -9.96 0.40
N LYS A 105 26.62 -9.08 -0.58
CA LYS A 105 27.84 -8.29 -0.70
C LYS A 105 27.51 -6.82 -0.55
N ALA A 106 28.30 -6.11 0.23
CA ALA A 106 28.21 -4.66 0.38
C ALA A 106 29.54 -4.02 0.02
N ASP A 107 29.52 -3.09 -0.94
CA ASP A 107 30.70 -2.44 -1.54
C ASP A 107 31.79 -3.47 -1.96
N GLY A 108 31.34 -4.60 -2.51
CA GLY A 108 32.20 -5.71 -2.96
C GLY A 108 32.56 -6.74 -1.89
N ASN A 109 32.33 -6.45 -0.61
CA ASN A 109 32.69 -7.34 0.51
C ASN A 109 31.53 -8.25 0.91
N LEU A 110 31.78 -9.55 1.07
CA LEU A 110 30.78 -10.50 1.57
C LEU A 110 30.43 -10.17 3.03
N LEU A 111 29.13 -10.09 3.34
CA LEU A 111 28.63 -9.84 4.69
C LEU A 111 28.27 -11.13 5.41
N GLU A 112 28.58 -11.17 6.71
CA GLU A 112 28.11 -12.21 7.61
C GLU A 112 26.68 -11.91 8.08
N PRO A 113 25.88 -12.94 8.47
CA PRO A 113 24.49 -12.76 8.89
C PRO A 113 24.26 -11.66 9.93
N LYS A 114 25.15 -11.52 10.90
CA LYS A 114 25.08 -10.50 11.97
C LYS A 114 25.19 -9.05 11.46
N ASP A 115 25.84 -8.83 10.32
CA ASP A 115 26.08 -7.51 9.76
C ASP A 115 24.98 -7.08 8.78
N LEU A 116 24.06 -7.98 8.44
CA LEU A 116 22.99 -7.75 7.46
C LEU A 116 22.00 -6.66 7.87
N GLU A 117 21.85 -6.39 9.16
CA GLU A 117 20.97 -5.32 9.64
C GLU A 117 21.31 -3.96 9.01
N SER A 118 22.60 -3.71 8.79
CA SER A 118 23.11 -2.45 8.26
C SER A 118 22.75 -2.20 6.79
N VAL A 119 22.37 -3.25 6.05
CA VAL A 119 21.98 -3.18 4.64
C VAL A 119 20.47 -3.32 4.42
N MET A 120 19.71 -3.69 5.45
CA MET A 120 18.25 -3.80 5.33
C MET A 120 17.57 -2.42 5.21
N PRO A 121 16.46 -2.32 4.46
CA PRO A 121 15.63 -1.13 4.48
C PRO A 121 15.14 -0.83 5.90
N SER A 122 14.83 0.44 6.17
CA SER A 122 14.30 0.85 7.47
C SER A 122 12.94 0.22 7.74
N ASN A 123 12.06 0.28 6.75
CA ASN A 123 10.73 -0.33 6.75
C ASN A 123 10.40 -0.89 5.35
N ILE A 124 9.58 -1.95 5.32
CA ILE A 124 8.95 -2.49 4.11
C ILE A 124 7.44 -2.47 4.32
N VAL A 125 6.76 -1.59 3.59
CA VAL A 125 5.31 -1.42 3.66
C VAL A 125 4.69 -2.02 2.41
N GLY A 126 3.84 -3.03 2.58
CA GLY A 126 3.12 -3.69 1.50
C GLY A 126 1.64 -3.28 1.51
N TYR A 127 1.08 -3.05 0.32
CA TYR A 127 -0.34 -2.83 0.08
C TYR A 127 -0.77 -3.55 -1.18
N SER A 128 -1.96 -4.11 -1.18
CA SER A 128 -2.61 -4.58 -2.40
C SER A 128 -4.11 -4.36 -2.32
N SER A 129 -4.68 -3.79 -3.38
CA SER A 129 -6.13 -3.63 -3.49
C SER A 129 -6.79 -4.87 -4.08
N GLY A 130 -8.05 -5.12 -3.71
CA GLY A 130 -8.82 -6.28 -4.14
C GLY A 130 -8.42 -7.59 -3.45
N HIS A 131 -8.81 -8.73 -4.04
CA HIS A 131 -8.53 -10.08 -3.52
C HIS A 131 -7.18 -10.63 -3.99
N ASN A 132 -6.20 -9.77 -4.29
CA ASN A 132 -4.89 -10.23 -4.72
C ASN A 132 -4.09 -10.73 -3.50
N GLU A 133 -4.47 -11.92 -3.03
CA GLU A 133 -4.00 -12.53 -1.78
C GLU A 133 -2.50 -12.87 -1.79
N THR A 134 -1.81 -12.72 -2.92
CA THR A 134 -0.41 -13.18 -3.03
C THR A 134 0.56 -12.29 -2.26
N ILE A 135 0.40 -10.96 -2.30
CA ILE A 135 1.25 -10.05 -1.52
C ILE A 135 0.87 -10.16 -0.04
N SER A 136 -0.42 -10.16 0.29
CA SER A 136 -0.87 -10.25 1.68
C SER A 136 -0.41 -11.55 2.35
N SER A 137 -0.61 -12.70 1.69
CA SER A 137 -0.19 -14.01 2.21
C SER A 137 1.29 -14.08 2.52
N LEU A 138 2.15 -13.48 1.71
CA LEU A 138 3.60 -13.44 1.97
C LEU A 138 3.94 -12.67 3.26
N PHE A 139 3.29 -11.52 3.49
CA PHE A 139 3.48 -10.77 4.74
C PHE A 139 2.88 -11.49 5.94
N HIS A 140 1.71 -12.11 5.79
CA HIS A 140 1.08 -12.91 6.84
C HIS A 140 1.93 -14.14 7.21
N GLU A 141 2.51 -14.84 6.23
CA GLU A 141 3.39 -15.98 6.47
C GLU A 141 4.66 -15.56 7.24
N LEU A 142 5.27 -14.43 6.86
CA LEU A 142 6.41 -13.89 7.59
C LEU A 142 6.02 -13.59 9.05
N ARG A 143 4.90 -12.90 9.25
CA ARG A 143 4.39 -12.56 10.58
C ARG A 143 4.13 -13.81 11.42
N GLU A 144 3.39 -14.78 10.88
CA GLU A 144 3.07 -16.04 11.57
C GLU A 144 4.34 -16.75 12.05
N ARG A 145 5.37 -16.81 11.21
CA ARG A 145 6.68 -17.39 11.57
C ARG A 145 7.37 -16.61 12.69
N GLU A 146 7.37 -15.28 12.62
CA GLU A 146 7.97 -14.45 13.66
C GLU A 146 7.27 -14.65 15.01
N PHE A 147 5.93 -14.66 15.04
CA PHE A 147 5.19 -14.85 16.28
C PHE A 147 5.24 -16.28 16.81
N SER A 148 5.25 -17.29 15.94
CA SER A 148 5.43 -18.69 16.35
C SER A 148 6.72 -18.88 17.15
N ARG A 149 7.79 -18.14 16.80
CA ARG A 149 9.05 -18.13 17.58
C ARG A 149 8.89 -17.46 18.93
N VAL A 150 8.17 -16.34 19.00
CA VAL A 150 7.89 -15.64 20.26
C VAL A 150 7.10 -16.54 21.20
N LEU A 151 6.01 -17.14 20.71
CA LEU A 151 5.19 -18.06 21.50
C LEU A 151 5.99 -19.27 21.98
N LYS A 152 6.86 -19.83 21.12
CA LYS A 152 7.77 -20.90 21.53
C LYS A 152 8.72 -20.43 22.64
N ALA A 153 9.34 -19.25 22.50
CA ALA A 153 10.22 -18.70 23.51
C ALA A 153 9.50 -18.45 24.86
N VAL A 154 8.26 -17.95 24.82
CA VAL A 154 7.41 -17.78 25.99
C VAL A 154 7.09 -19.13 26.65
N SER A 155 6.77 -20.15 25.86
CA SER A 155 6.51 -21.50 26.39
C SER A 155 7.75 -22.15 27.03
N GLU A 156 8.95 -21.74 26.62
CA GLU A 156 10.23 -22.16 27.18
C GLU A 156 10.65 -21.33 28.41
N GLY A 157 9.80 -20.41 28.88
CA GLY A 157 10.05 -19.59 30.08
C GLY A 157 10.88 -18.33 29.83
N ASN A 158 11.19 -18.00 28.57
CA ASN A 158 11.85 -16.74 28.22
C ASN A 158 10.84 -15.60 28.16
N LYS A 159 11.31 -14.35 28.33
CA LYS A 159 10.46 -13.15 28.29
C LYS A 159 9.70 -12.94 26.97
N GLY A 160 10.05 -13.67 25.91
CA GLY A 160 9.49 -13.48 24.58
C GLY A 160 9.79 -12.10 24.01
N SER A 161 10.94 -11.50 24.36
CA SER A 161 11.32 -10.18 23.87
C SER A 161 11.61 -10.23 22.37
N ARG A 162 10.99 -9.33 21.62
CA ARG A 162 11.09 -9.27 20.17
C ARG A 162 11.66 -7.92 19.74
N GLU A 163 12.54 -7.94 18.74
CA GLU A 163 12.85 -6.75 17.97
C GLU A 163 11.70 -6.44 17.02
N LEU A 164 11.24 -5.19 17.07
CA LEU A 164 10.17 -4.64 16.22
C LEU A 164 10.36 -5.08 14.76
N SER A 165 9.29 -5.58 14.17
CA SER A 165 9.34 -6.03 12.79
C SER A 165 9.39 -4.84 11.85
N ARG A 166 10.31 -4.89 10.89
CA ARG A 166 10.51 -3.87 9.85
C ARG A 166 9.44 -3.93 8.77
N THR A 167 8.54 -4.92 8.83
CA THR A 167 7.51 -5.14 7.81
C THR A 167 6.15 -4.70 8.32
N LEU A 168 5.37 -4.13 7.43
CA LEU A 168 3.98 -3.75 7.66
C LEU A 168 3.17 -4.09 6.42
N PHE A 169 2.15 -4.92 6.58
CA PHE A 169 1.13 -5.09 5.55
C PHE A 169 -0.09 -4.24 5.88
N LEU A 170 -0.58 -3.55 4.87
CA LEU A 170 -1.74 -2.69 4.95
C LEU A 170 -2.97 -3.50 4.51
N ASP A 171 -3.83 -3.81 5.48
CA ASP A 171 -5.14 -4.45 5.35
C ASP A 171 -6.25 -3.59 6.02
N ARG A 172 -7.50 -4.07 5.94
CA ARG A 172 -8.66 -3.35 6.50
C ARG A 172 -8.56 -3.12 8.01
N ASP A 173 -7.99 -4.08 8.75
CA ASP A 173 -7.88 -3.97 10.21
C ASP A 173 -6.76 -3.02 10.66
N SER A 174 -5.59 -3.11 10.03
CA SER A 174 -4.51 -2.15 10.23
C SER A 174 -4.92 -0.73 9.83
N THR A 175 -5.89 -0.57 8.91
CA THR A 175 -6.48 0.76 8.60
C THR A 175 -7.19 1.36 9.82
N LYS A 176 -7.89 0.57 10.63
CA LYS A 176 -8.49 1.05 11.89
C LYS A 176 -7.41 1.52 12.85
N LEU A 177 -6.33 0.76 13.00
CA LEU A 177 -5.18 1.16 13.83
C LEU A 177 -4.50 2.43 13.32
N LEU A 178 -4.35 2.58 12.01
CA LEU A 178 -3.84 3.80 11.38
C LEU A 178 -4.72 5.01 11.70
N LEU A 179 -6.04 4.86 11.58
CA LEU A 179 -6.99 5.90 11.92
C LEU A 179 -6.87 6.35 13.39
N LEU A 180 -6.87 5.38 14.32
CA LEU A 180 -6.68 5.67 15.75
C LEU A 180 -5.36 6.41 15.98
N THR A 181 -4.28 5.92 15.38
CA THR A 181 -2.93 6.49 15.49
C THR A 181 -2.89 7.95 15.00
N ALA A 182 -3.53 8.25 13.86
CA ALA A 182 -3.56 9.58 13.28
C ALA A 182 -4.27 10.60 14.19
N TYR A 183 -5.43 10.23 14.74
CA TYR A 183 -6.25 11.13 15.55
C TYR A 183 -5.82 11.24 17.02
N ILE A 184 -5.36 10.15 17.64
CA ILE A 184 -4.88 10.16 19.03
C ILE A 184 -3.63 11.04 19.16
N PHE A 185 -2.71 10.93 18.19
CA PHE A 185 -1.43 11.65 18.21
C PHE A 185 -1.43 12.90 17.32
N ALA A 186 -2.61 13.41 16.96
CA ALA A 186 -2.76 14.63 16.19
C ALA A 186 -1.99 15.79 16.83
N GLY A 187 -1.20 16.50 16.02
CA GLY A 187 -0.43 17.66 16.50
C GLY A 187 0.80 17.31 17.35
N LYS A 188 1.21 16.04 17.43
CA LYS A 188 2.45 15.61 18.09
C LYS A 188 3.49 15.18 17.05
N ASN A 189 4.77 15.31 17.40
CA ASN A 189 5.85 14.68 16.62
C ASN A 189 5.85 13.18 16.90
N GLY A 190 6.03 12.37 15.86
CA GLY A 190 6.30 10.95 16.05
C GLY A 190 7.77 10.66 16.34
N ARG A 191 8.14 9.37 16.31
CA ARG A 191 9.50 8.89 16.55
C ARG A 191 10.48 9.55 15.58
N ASP A 192 11.63 9.99 16.08
CA ASP A 192 12.67 10.69 15.31
C ASP A 192 12.18 11.96 14.57
N GLY A 193 11.07 12.56 15.03
CA GLY A 193 10.46 13.74 14.43
C GLY A 193 9.59 13.45 13.19
N LEU A 194 9.24 12.18 12.94
CA LEU A 194 8.40 11.75 11.83
C LEU A 194 7.13 11.04 12.35
N PRO A 195 5.92 11.34 11.85
CA PRO A 195 5.64 12.52 11.03
C PRO A 195 5.92 13.77 11.84
N SER A 196 6.27 14.85 11.14
CA SER A 196 6.30 16.17 11.76
C SER A 196 4.88 16.62 12.08
N VAL A 197 4.72 17.52 13.05
CA VAL A 197 3.42 18.17 13.34
C VAL A 197 2.77 18.73 12.08
N GLN A 198 3.56 19.30 11.16
CA GLN A 198 3.06 19.83 9.89
C GLN A 198 2.50 18.72 8.98
N SER A 199 3.21 17.59 8.85
CA SER A 199 2.76 16.45 8.04
C SER A 199 1.50 15.80 8.63
N SER A 200 1.46 15.62 9.95
CA SER A 200 0.26 15.13 10.66
C SER A 200 -0.94 16.06 10.45
N ASN A 201 -0.75 17.38 10.60
CA ASN A 201 -1.83 18.36 10.38
C ASN A 201 -2.31 18.38 8.92
N LYS A 202 -1.40 18.24 7.94
CA LYS A 202 -1.76 18.11 6.52
C LYS A 202 -2.56 16.85 6.25
N LEU A 203 -2.18 15.72 6.84
CA LEU A 203 -2.92 14.46 6.73
C LEU A 203 -4.36 14.62 7.21
N LEU A 204 -4.56 15.20 8.40
CA LEU A 204 -5.91 15.40 8.96
C LEU A 204 -6.73 16.44 8.19
N ARG A 205 -6.09 17.47 7.61
CA ARG A 205 -6.77 18.37 6.66
C ARG A 205 -7.22 17.63 5.41
N ASN A 206 -6.35 16.80 4.84
CA ASN A 206 -6.69 15.97 3.69
C ASN A 206 -7.83 14.99 4.01
N PHE A 207 -7.92 14.51 5.25
CA PHE A 207 -9.08 13.72 5.70
C PHE A 207 -10.38 14.53 5.66
N ALA A 208 -10.38 15.76 6.20
CA ALA A 208 -11.56 16.61 6.18
C ALA A 208 -11.95 17.06 4.75
N ASP A 209 -10.97 17.32 3.88
CA ASP A 209 -11.20 17.88 2.54
C ASP A 209 -11.61 16.82 1.51
N PHE A 210 -11.00 15.63 1.56
CA PHE A 210 -11.23 14.59 0.56
C PHE A 210 -12.29 13.59 0.99
N ILE A 211 -12.20 13.10 2.22
CA ILE A 211 -13.06 12.02 2.75
C ILE A 211 -14.03 12.51 3.83
N ARG A 212 -14.14 13.85 4.01
CA ARG A 212 -15.08 14.51 4.93
C ARG A 212 -14.92 14.12 6.40
N LEU A 213 -13.84 13.43 6.75
CA LEU A 213 -13.61 12.90 8.07
C LEU A 213 -12.96 13.97 8.94
N LYS A 214 -13.68 14.44 9.97
CA LYS A 214 -13.30 15.60 10.78
C LYS A 214 -12.62 15.19 12.09
N GLN A 215 -13.14 14.18 12.77
CA GLN A 215 -12.60 13.68 14.03
C GLN A 215 -12.97 12.23 14.29
N LEU A 216 -12.18 11.58 15.13
CA LEU A 216 -12.52 10.33 15.81
C LEU A 216 -13.19 10.67 17.14
N THR A 217 -14.41 10.18 17.40
CA THR A 217 -15.13 10.46 18.65
C THR A 217 -14.87 9.40 19.70
N SER A 218 -15.10 8.13 19.36
CA SER A 218 -14.97 7.01 20.30
C SER A 218 -14.61 5.72 19.57
N PHE A 219 -14.08 4.76 20.33
CA PHE A 219 -13.79 3.43 19.83
C PHE A 219 -13.77 2.43 20.97
N GLN A 220 -13.93 1.15 20.62
CA GLN A 220 -13.74 0.04 21.55
C GLN A 220 -12.57 -0.82 21.09
N ILE A 221 -11.79 -1.33 22.03
CA ILE A 221 -10.82 -2.40 21.80
C ILE A 221 -11.27 -3.62 22.59
N VAL A 222 -11.38 -4.75 21.91
CA VAL A 222 -11.71 -6.05 22.52
C VAL A 222 -10.50 -6.97 22.41
N ILE A 223 -10.10 -7.56 23.54
CA ILE A 223 -9.05 -8.57 23.62
C ILE A 223 -9.63 -9.86 24.22
N ASP A 224 -9.67 -10.93 23.44
CA ASP A 224 -10.20 -12.25 23.83
C ASP A 224 -9.12 -13.33 23.64
N THR A 225 -8.65 -13.91 24.75
CA THR A 225 -7.57 -14.91 24.75
C THR A 225 -8.01 -16.34 24.40
N ASP A 226 -9.22 -16.54 23.87
CA ASP A 226 -9.83 -17.85 23.49
C ASP A 226 -9.74 -18.87 24.64
N SER A 227 -10.33 -18.54 25.78
CA SER A 227 -10.29 -19.42 26.96
C SER A 227 -8.87 -19.79 27.41
N GLY A 228 -7.92 -18.85 27.28
CA GLY A 228 -6.54 -19.00 27.72
C GLY A 228 -5.68 -19.87 26.82
N ARG A 229 -6.16 -20.21 25.61
CA ARG A 229 -5.32 -20.86 24.58
C ARG A 229 -4.21 -19.94 24.09
N ILE A 230 -4.43 -18.63 24.16
CA ILE A 230 -3.50 -17.62 23.67
C ILE A 230 -2.80 -17.00 24.85
N ILE A 231 -1.49 -17.27 24.94
CA ILE A 231 -0.63 -16.73 26.00
C ILE A 231 -0.05 -15.41 25.50
N LEU A 232 -0.39 -14.32 26.17
CA LEU A 232 0.20 -13.02 25.92
C LEU A 232 1.64 -12.99 26.46
N SER A 233 2.56 -12.44 25.69
CA SER A 233 3.94 -12.20 26.15
C SER A 233 3.97 -11.10 27.23
N GLN A 234 5.06 -11.00 27.99
CA GLN A 234 5.21 -9.93 28.99
C GLN A 234 5.03 -8.52 28.37
N PRO A 235 5.60 -8.20 27.19
CA PRO A 235 5.31 -6.94 26.50
C PRO A 235 3.82 -6.75 26.17
N MET A 236 3.11 -7.78 25.71
CA MET A 236 1.68 -7.70 25.38
C MET A 236 0.81 -7.44 26.62
N GLU A 237 1.12 -8.07 27.75
CA GLU A 237 0.45 -7.79 29.03
C GLU A 237 0.69 -6.33 29.48
N GLN A 238 1.89 -5.79 29.25
CA GLN A 238 2.16 -4.37 29.53
C GLN A 238 1.33 -3.44 28.62
N VAL A 239 1.13 -3.80 27.35
CA VAL A 239 0.27 -3.06 26.43
C VAL A 239 -1.18 -3.07 26.91
N LEU A 240 -1.69 -4.23 27.35
CA LEU A 240 -3.02 -4.36 27.92
C LEU A 240 -3.20 -3.41 29.13
N GLU A 241 -2.24 -3.38 30.04
CA GLU A 241 -2.29 -2.48 31.21
C GLU A 241 -2.20 -0.99 30.82
N LYS A 242 -1.42 -0.64 29.78
CA LYS A 242 -1.40 0.72 29.22
C LYS A 242 -2.77 1.11 28.64
N LEU A 243 -3.41 0.21 27.90
CA LEU A 243 -4.75 0.43 27.35
C LEU A 243 -5.78 0.64 28.45
N LYS A 244 -5.77 -0.18 29.50
CA LYS A 244 -6.66 -0.01 30.67
C LYS A 244 -6.51 1.36 31.34
N ARG A 245 -5.29 1.89 31.44
CA ARG A 245 -5.03 3.24 31.99
C ARG A 245 -5.51 4.38 31.10
N CYS A 246 -5.74 4.13 29.81
CA CYS A 246 -6.27 5.11 28.85
C CYS A 246 -7.80 4.98 28.66
N ALA A 247 -8.38 3.85 29.05
CA ALA A 247 -9.79 3.54 28.81
C ALA A 247 -10.71 4.38 29.71
N LEU A 248 -11.87 4.75 29.17
CA LEU A 248 -12.97 5.34 29.93
C LEU A 248 -13.64 4.29 30.81
N MET A 249 -13.88 3.11 30.22
CA MET A 249 -14.49 1.97 30.89
C MET A 249 -13.75 0.70 30.49
N VAL A 250 -13.57 -0.21 31.46
CA VAL A 250 -13.01 -1.54 31.23
C VAL A 250 -14.00 -2.56 31.78
N ASN A 251 -14.55 -3.38 30.90
CA ASN A 251 -15.29 -4.57 31.27
C ASN A 251 -14.36 -5.77 31.11
N SER A 252 -14.17 -6.55 32.17
CA SER A 252 -13.26 -7.70 32.15
C SER A 252 -13.94 -8.91 32.74
N ASN A 253 -13.90 -10.02 32.02
CA ASN A 253 -14.16 -11.34 32.60
C ASN A 253 -12.81 -12.04 32.75
N ASP A 254 -12.33 -12.13 34.00
CA ASP A 254 -11.11 -12.85 34.40
C ASP A 254 -11.44 -14.11 35.23
N LYS A 255 -12.69 -14.61 35.15
CA LYS A 255 -13.08 -15.81 35.90
C LYS A 255 -12.60 -17.06 35.18
N GLY A 256 -11.59 -17.73 35.77
CA GLY A 256 -11.11 -19.02 35.29
C GLY A 256 -10.09 -18.88 34.17
N LYS A 257 -10.29 -19.62 33.06
CA LYS A 257 -9.39 -19.57 31.88
C LYS A 257 -9.85 -18.54 30.83
N ASP A 258 -11.07 -18.04 30.93
CA ASP A 258 -11.59 -17.02 30.02
C ASP A 258 -11.08 -15.65 30.46
N ARG A 259 -10.17 -15.06 29.67
CA ARG A 259 -9.74 -13.65 29.83
C ARG A 259 -10.21 -12.87 28.62
N ILE A 260 -11.26 -12.07 28.84
CA ILE A 260 -11.86 -11.17 27.85
C ILE A 260 -11.83 -9.76 28.44
N TYR A 261 -11.30 -8.81 27.68
CA TYR A 261 -11.22 -7.40 28.03
C TYR A 261 -11.91 -6.57 26.95
N GLU A 262 -12.96 -5.85 27.32
CA GLU A 262 -13.63 -4.86 26.50
C GLU A 262 -13.30 -3.48 27.09
N MET A 263 -12.66 -2.63 26.28
CA MET A 263 -12.18 -1.32 26.71
C MET A 263 -12.79 -0.25 25.82
N ASP A 264 -13.59 0.63 26.41
CA ASP A 264 -14.23 1.74 25.72
C ASP A 264 -13.40 3.01 25.89
N PHE A 265 -13.23 3.74 24.79
CA PHE A 265 -12.43 4.96 24.73
C PHE A 265 -13.27 6.10 24.17
N LEU A 266 -13.28 7.23 24.89
CA LEU A 266 -13.78 8.50 24.40
C LEU A 266 -12.58 9.40 24.09
N LEU A 267 -12.51 9.92 22.86
CA LEU A 267 -11.39 10.77 22.45
C LEU A 267 -11.66 12.23 22.81
N CYS A 268 -10.87 12.73 23.74
CA CYS A 268 -10.79 14.14 24.15
C CYS A 268 -9.32 14.50 24.39
N GLU A 269 -9.02 15.76 24.67
CA GLU A 269 -7.63 16.19 24.90
C GLU A 269 -6.98 15.44 26.08
N GLN A 270 -7.73 15.16 27.15
CA GLN A 270 -7.23 14.43 28.31
C GLN A 270 -6.91 12.96 27.98
N SER A 271 -7.75 12.28 27.19
CA SER A 271 -7.47 10.89 26.80
C SER A 271 -6.31 10.82 25.81
N LYS A 272 -6.18 11.78 24.88
CA LYS A 272 -4.98 11.92 24.03
C LYS A 272 -3.70 12.08 24.85
N GLU A 273 -3.71 12.93 25.88
CA GLU A 273 -2.57 13.10 26.79
C GLU A 273 -2.23 11.80 27.54
N ALA A 274 -3.25 11.03 27.96
CA ALA A 274 -3.05 9.72 28.56
C ALA A 274 -2.35 8.75 27.58
N PHE A 275 -2.82 8.67 26.33
CA PHE A 275 -2.16 7.85 25.30
C PHE A 275 -0.71 8.27 25.05
N VAL A 276 -0.43 9.57 24.94
CA VAL A 276 0.93 10.08 24.77
C VAL A 276 1.82 9.71 25.96
N ARG A 277 1.30 9.78 27.19
CA ARG A 277 2.06 9.40 28.39
C ARG A 277 2.36 7.89 28.44
N GLU A 278 1.40 7.05 28.08
CA GLU A 278 1.55 5.59 28.21
C GLU A 278 2.34 4.95 27.05
N PHE A 279 2.17 5.49 25.84
CA PHE A 279 2.76 4.93 24.62
C PHE A 279 3.94 5.72 24.08
N GLY A 280 4.08 7.00 24.43
CA GLY A 280 5.14 7.86 23.89
C GLY A 280 4.75 8.42 22.52
N THR A 281 5.14 7.73 21.45
CA THR A 281 4.91 8.18 20.07
C THR A 281 3.79 7.41 19.37
N ALA A 282 3.32 7.99 18.26
CA ALA A 282 2.31 7.36 17.40
C ALA A 282 2.79 6.00 16.84
N GLN A 283 4.07 5.89 16.47
CA GLN A 283 4.65 4.63 16.01
C GLN A 283 4.74 3.60 17.12
N ASP A 284 5.13 4.01 18.35
CA ASP A 284 5.16 3.10 19.49
C ASP A 284 3.78 2.52 19.78
N PHE A 285 2.74 3.36 19.75
CA PHE A 285 1.34 2.94 19.91
C PHE A 285 0.93 1.96 18.81
N PHE A 286 1.14 2.34 17.54
CA PHE A 286 0.76 1.49 16.42
C PHE A 286 1.47 0.14 16.46
N GLU A 287 2.79 0.12 16.64
CA GLU A 287 3.58 -1.11 16.64
C GLU A 287 3.15 -2.07 17.77
N GLN A 288 2.90 -1.54 18.98
CA GLN A 288 2.41 -2.33 20.13
C GLN A 288 1.01 -2.92 19.89
N LEU A 289 0.07 -2.15 19.33
CA LEU A 289 -1.28 -2.66 19.04
C LEU A 289 -1.29 -3.58 17.83
N TYR A 290 -0.47 -3.30 16.82
CA TYR A 290 -0.31 -4.15 15.65
C TYR A 290 0.28 -5.52 16.08
N GLU A 291 1.13 -5.55 17.10
CA GLU A 291 1.63 -6.79 17.67
C GLU A 291 0.50 -7.65 18.27
N LEU A 292 -0.41 -7.06 19.04
CA LEU A 292 -1.61 -7.74 19.54
C LEU A 292 -2.53 -8.18 18.40
N TYR A 293 -2.75 -7.31 17.41
CA TYR A 293 -3.55 -7.64 16.22
C TYR A 293 -3.03 -8.87 15.49
N SER A 294 -1.71 -9.01 15.38
CA SER A 294 -1.09 -10.12 14.66
C SER A 294 -1.32 -11.49 15.31
N LEU A 295 -1.77 -11.54 16.58
CA LEU A 295 -2.18 -12.80 17.22
C LEU A 295 -3.38 -13.43 16.50
N ASN A 296 -4.20 -12.64 15.81
CA ASN A 296 -5.31 -13.11 14.98
C ASN A 296 -4.85 -14.05 13.85
N LEU A 297 -3.61 -13.88 13.39
CA LEU A 297 -3.02 -14.71 12.33
C LEU A 297 -2.73 -16.14 12.81
N ILE A 298 -2.56 -16.34 14.12
CA ILE A 298 -2.13 -17.61 14.73
C ILE A 298 -3.31 -18.32 15.39
N SER A 299 -4.26 -17.55 15.94
CA SER A 299 -5.48 -18.07 16.57
C SER A 299 -6.45 -18.71 15.59
N SER A 300 -6.33 -18.36 14.31
CA SER A 300 -7.19 -18.87 13.25
C SER A 300 -6.83 -20.32 12.91
N SER A 301 -7.62 -21.27 13.42
CA SER A 301 -7.55 -22.68 12.99
C SER A 301 -8.34 -22.86 11.70
N LYS A 302 -8.02 -23.90 10.92
CA LYS A 302 -8.66 -24.22 9.61
C LYS A 302 -10.21 -24.18 9.63
N ASN A 303 -10.85 -24.36 10.78
CA ASN A 303 -12.30 -24.44 10.92
C ASN A 303 -12.93 -23.37 11.86
N LYS A 304 -12.16 -22.49 12.51
CA LYS A 304 -12.70 -21.45 13.40
C LYS A 304 -11.78 -20.22 13.39
N ILE A 305 -12.30 -19.09 12.92
CA ILE A 305 -11.63 -17.79 13.02
C ILE A 305 -11.93 -17.25 14.41
N HIS A 306 -10.89 -17.09 15.22
CA HIS A 306 -10.99 -16.42 16.53
C HIS A 306 -10.23 -15.11 16.47
N GLN A 307 -10.90 -13.99 16.76
CA GLN A 307 -10.26 -12.68 16.81
C GLN A 307 -9.80 -12.38 18.23
N VAL A 308 -8.50 -12.49 18.44
CA VAL A 308 -7.81 -12.18 19.69
C VAL A 308 -7.88 -10.70 20.00
N PHE A 309 -7.65 -9.87 18.99
CA PHE A 309 -7.68 -8.42 19.10
C PHE A 309 -8.62 -7.90 18.03
N SER A 310 -9.60 -7.09 18.41
CA SER A 310 -10.50 -6.46 17.46
C SER A 310 -10.83 -5.03 17.86
N ILE A 311 -11.11 -4.24 16.82
CA ILE A 311 -11.73 -2.92 16.93
C ILE A 311 -13.07 -3.05 16.19
N PRO A 312 -14.19 -3.23 16.92
CA PRO A 312 -15.50 -3.41 16.32
C PRO A 312 -15.91 -2.15 15.54
N GLU A 313 -16.22 -2.30 14.24
CA GLU A 313 -16.50 -1.16 13.36
C GLU A 313 -17.75 -0.37 13.76
N ARG A 314 -18.70 -1.00 14.47
CA ARG A 314 -19.91 -0.36 15.00
C ARG A 314 -19.63 0.56 16.19
N GLU A 315 -18.61 0.24 16.97
CA GLU A 315 -18.20 1.03 18.15
C GLU A 315 -17.16 2.10 17.80
N LEU A 316 -16.58 2.03 16.59
CA LEU A 316 -15.68 3.04 16.06
C LEU A 316 -16.49 4.20 15.46
N LYS A 317 -16.72 5.25 16.27
CA LYS A 317 -17.50 6.43 15.90
C LYS A 317 -16.61 7.57 15.42
N VAL A 318 -17.01 8.21 14.32
CA VAL A 318 -16.30 9.33 13.70
C VAL A 318 -17.28 10.46 13.38
N LEU A 319 -16.80 11.70 13.38
CA LEU A 319 -17.57 12.85 12.91
C LEU A 319 -17.19 13.17 11.47
N ILE A 320 -18.19 13.35 10.62
CA ILE A 320 -18.04 13.87 9.26
C ILE A 320 -18.50 15.34 9.20
N ASN A 321 -18.02 16.12 8.22
CA ASN A 321 -18.34 17.55 8.12
C ASN A 321 -19.52 17.89 7.18
N ILE A 322 -19.99 16.96 6.33
CA ILE A 322 -21.11 17.18 5.39
C ILE A 322 -22.00 15.92 5.28
N PRO A 323 -23.19 15.89 5.93
CA PRO A 323 -23.61 16.85 6.97
C PRO A 323 -22.67 16.75 8.19
N ASP A 324 -22.61 17.80 9.02
CA ASP A 324 -21.85 17.76 10.28
C ASP A 324 -22.56 16.81 11.25
N ALA A 325 -22.14 15.55 11.27
CA ALA A 325 -22.86 14.46 11.93
C ALA A 325 -21.90 13.34 12.34
N GLU A 326 -22.27 12.64 13.41
CA GLU A 326 -21.57 11.43 13.82
C GLU A 326 -22.05 10.23 13.00
N THR A 327 -21.12 9.36 12.62
CA THR A 327 -21.36 8.11 11.92
C THR A 327 -20.44 7.01 12.44
N GLU A 328 -20.75 5.77 12.08
CA GLU A 328 -19.89 4.62 12.28
C GLU A 328 -18.83 4.53 11.18
N TYR A 329 -17.63 4.06 11.52
CA TYR A 329 -16.57 3.79 10.56
C TYR A 329 -16.99 2.77 9.50
N LEU A 330 -17.90 1.84 9.84
CA LEU A 330 -18.50 0.89 8.91
C LEU A 330 -19.19 1.55 7.70
N ASN A 331 -19.64 2.80 7.84
CA ASN A 331 -20.34 3.53 6.77
C ASN A 331 -19.39 4.24 5.80
N LEU A 332 -18.07 4.19 6.03
CA LEU A 332 -17.10 4.73 5.08
C LEU A 332 -17.01 3.81 3.85
N SER A 333 -16.80 4.43 2.69
CA SER A 333 -16.59 3.72 1.43
C SER A 333 -15.20 3.11 1.34
N ASP A 334 -15.02 2.10 0.49
CA ASP A 334 -13.71 1.47 0.24
C ASP A 334 -12.65 2.49 -0.21
N GLY A 335 -13.06 3.51 -0.97
CA GLY A 335 -12.16 4.60 -1.37
C GLY A 335 -11.67 5.43 -0.19
N GLU A 336 -12.53 5.69 0.80
CA GLU A 336 -12.16 6.42 2.01
C GLU A 336 -11.26 5.59 2.93
N HIS A 337 -11.54 4.29 3.04
CA HIS A 337 -10.64 3.34 3.73
C HIS A 337 -9.26 3.30 3.08
N GLN A 338 -9.19 3.12 1.76
CA GLN A 338 -7.93 3.11 1.00
C GLN A 338 -7.18 4.44 1.16
N PHE A 339 -7.89 5.57 1.21
CA PHE A 339 -7.30 6.88 1.45
C PHE A 339 -6.62 6.97 2.83
N ILE A 340 -7.35 6.61 3.90
CA ILE A 340 -6.81 6.57 5.26
C ILE A 340 -5.56 5.68 5.31
N GLN A 341 -5.68 4.49 4.72
CA GLN A 341 -4.65 3.47 4.75
C GLN A 341 -3.35 3.91 4.08
N VAL A 342 -3.42 4.32 2.81
CA VAL A 342 -2.24 4.71 2.04
C VAL A 342 -1.59 5.96 2.63
N PHE A 343 -2.35 7.04 2.84
CA PHE A 343 -1.75 8.32 3.24
C PHE A 343 -1.30 8.36 4.70
N THR A 344 -1.98 7.67 5.61
CA THR A 344 -1.47 7.53 6.99
C THR A 344 -0.20 6.70 6.99
N SER A 345 -0.13 5.62 6.20
CA SER A 345 1.07 4.80 6.16
C SER A 345 2.29 5.58 5.65
N LEU A 346 2.10 6.43 4.65
CA LEU A 346 3.13 7.32 4.12
C LEU A 346 3.61 8.32 5.17
N ALA A 347 2.69 8.96 5.90
CA ALA A 347 3.04 9.94 6.92
C ALA A 347 3.80 9.30 8.10
N TYR A 348 3.35 8.14 8.59
CA TYR A 348 3.84 7.55 9.84
C TYR A 348 4.95 6.50 9.67
N PHE A 349 4.99 5.77 8.55
CA PHE A 349 5.94 4.67 8.33
C PHE A 349 6.96 4.94 7.24
N SER A 350 6.83 6.03 6.48
CA SER A 350 7.94 6.46 5.63
C SER A 350 9.05 7.05 6.49
N LYS A 351 10.17 6.36 6.54
CA LYS A 351 11.43 6.82 7.12
C LYS A 351 12.44 7.02 6.00
N GLN A 352 13.67 7.41 6.34
CA GLN A 352 14.76 7.35 5.36
C GLN A 352 15.02 5.87 4.99
N ASP A 353 15.25 5.59 3.69
CA ASP A 353 15.49 4.24 3.17
C ASP A 353 14.34 3.23 3.39
N SER A 354 13.09 3.67 3.41
CA SER A 354 11.93 2.75 3.42
C SER A 354 11.60 2.27 2.00
N ILE A 355 10.92 1.13 1.91
CA ILE A 355 10.38 0.58 0.66
C ILE A 355 8.87 0.47 0.80
N PHE A 356 8.15 1.02 -0.17
CA PHE A 356 6.70 0.89 -0.30
C PHE A 356 6.39 0.06 -1.56
N LEU A 357 5.69 -1.05 -1.37
CA LEU A 357 5.21 -1.94 -2.41
C LEU A 357 3.69 -1.76 -2.50
N LEU A 358 3.24 -0.94 -3.44
CA LEU A 358 1.86 -0.50 -3.54
C LEU A 358 1.21 -1.08 -4.80
N ASP A 359 0.34 -2.08 -4.63
CA ASP A 359 -0.41 -2.66 -5.74
C ASP A 359 -1.79 -2.02 -5.88
N GLU A 360 -1.94 -1.18 -6.92
CA GLU A 360 -3.13 -0.39 -7.23
C GLU A 360 -3.64 0.44 -6.04
N PRO A 361 -2.80 1.31 -5.43
CA PRO A 361 -3.17 2.12 -4.26
C PRO A 361 -4.27 3.15 -4.51
N GLU A 362 -4.73 3.31 -5.75
CA GLU A 362 -5.77 4.24 -6.17
C GLU A 362 -7.00 3.58 -6.82
N SER A 363 -7.11 2.24 -6.76
CA SER A 363 -8.17 1.48 -7.44
C SER A 363 -9.59 1.88 -7.04
N HIS A 364 -9.85 2.16 -5.76
CA HIS A 364 -11.16 2.59 -5.26
C HIS A 364 -11.34 4.11 -5.28
N PHE A 365 -10.34 4.86 -5.73
CA PHE A 365 -10.41 6.32 -5.79
C PHE A 365 -11.27 6.78 -6.96
N ASN A 366 -12.04 7.85 -6.74
CA ASN A 366 -12.68 8.56 -7.84
C ASN A 366 -11.63 9.27 -8.73
N PRO A 367 -11.98 9.66 -9.97
CA PRO A 367 -11.03 10.28 -10.90
C PRO A 367 -10.30 11.51 -10.34
N ALA A 368 -10.98 12.35 -9.56
CA ALA A 368 -10.39 13.56 -8.99
C ALA A 368 -9.30 13.24 -7.95
N TRP A 369 -9.48 12.17 -7.16
CA TRP A 369 -8.48 11.72 -6.19
C TRP A 369 -7.31 11.02 -6.89
N ARG A 370 -7.57 10.22 -7.93
CA ARG A 370 -6.52 9.60 -8.76
C ARG A 370 -5.58 10.64 -9.36
N ALA A 371 -6.13 11.76 -9.86
CA ALA A 371 -5.36 12.88 -10.40
C ALA A 371 -4.46 13.58 -9.36
N LYS A 372 -4.84 13.53 -8.07
CA LYS A 372 -4.11 14.18 -6.98
C LYS A 372 -3.21 13.22 -6.20
N PHE A 373 -3.16 11.94 -6.55
CA PHE A 373 -2.46 10.91 -5.76
C PHE A 373 -0.99 11.27 -5.46
N VAL A 374 -0.19 11.49 -6.50
CA VAL A 374 1.24 11.82 -6.35
C VAL A 374 1.44 13.19 -5.71
N PHE A 375 0.54 14.14 -5.96
CA PHE A 375 0.56 15.45 -5.30
C PHE A 375 0.39 15.32 -3.77
N LEU A 376 -0.59 14.51 -3.33
CA LEU A 376 -0.83 14.26 -1.91
C LEU A 376 0.37 13.54 -1.26
N MET A 377 1.00 12.59 -1.96
CA MET A 377 2.24 11.99 -1.49
C MET A 377 3.34 13.04 -1.30
N ASP A 378 3.55 13.92 -2.28
CA ASP A 378 4.59 14.95 -2.24
C ASP A 378 4.36 15.96 -1.11
N GLU A 379 3.10 16.30 -0.84
CA GLU A 379 2.71 17.25 0.20
C GLU A 379 2.93 16.71 1.62
N LEU A 380 2.70 15.41 1.82
CA LEU A 380 2.81 14.72 3.10
C LEU A 380 4.25 14.36 3.45
N LEU A 381 5.04 13.95 2.47
CA LEU A 381 6.41 13.47 2.68
C LEU A 381 7.40 14.63 2.82
N THR A 382 8.26 14.56 3.84
CA THR A 382 9.42 15.44 3.96
C THR A 382 10.53 15.04 2.96
N ALA A 383 11.52 15.92 2.72
CA ALA A 383 12.66 15.63 1.84
C ALA A 383 13.37 14.29 2.19
N LYS A 384 13.56 14.01 3.48
CA LYS A 384 14.14 12.74 3.96
C LYS A 384 13.25 11.54 3.61
N GLN A 385 11.94 11.67 3.69
CA GLN A 385 10.99 10.60 3.39
C GLN A 385 10.85 10.37 1.87
N LYS A 386 11.07 11.41 1.05
CA LYS A 386 11.07 11.30 -0.43
C LYS A 386 12.23 10.44 -0.98
N SER A 387 13.30 10.26 -0.20
CA SER A 387 14.41 9.35 -0.53
C SER A 387 14.06 7.85 -0.45
N SER A 388 12.89 7.51 0.10
CA SER A 388 12.35 6.15 0.08
C SER A 388 12.07 5.68 -1.35
N GLU A 389 11.94 4.37 -1.49
CA GLU A 389 11.57 3.76 -2.76
C GLU A 389 10.08 3.46 -2.78
N PHE A 390 9.35 4.05 -3.72
CA PHE A 390 7.93 3.80 -3.92
C PHE A 390 7.75 3.03 -5.22
N LEU A 391 7.34 1.77 -5.12
CA LEU A 391 7.00 0.92 -6.26
C LEU A 391 5.49 0.81 -6.34
N ILE A 392 4.92 1.36 -7.41
CA ILE A 392 3.47 1.44 -7.60
C ILE A 392 3.09 0.70 -8.86
N SER A 393 2.31 -0.38 -8.74
CA SER A 393 1.58 -0.93 -9.88
C SER A 393 0.23 -0.24 -10.03
N THR A 394 -0.13 0.10 -11.27
CA THR A 394 -1.34 0.89 -11.54
C THR A 394 -1.87 0.62 -12.95
N HIS A 395 -3.18 0.84 -13.10
CA HIS A 395 -3.88 0.93 -14.37
C HIS A 395 -4.33 2.37 -14.68
N SER A 396 -4.02 3.32 -13.79
CA SER A 396 -4.47 4.69 -13.85
C SER A 396 -3.49 5.55 -14.64
N PRO A 397 -3.85 6.03 -15.85
CA PRO A 397 -3.01 7.00 -16.56
C PRO A 397 -2.85 8.32 -15.81
N TYR A 398 -3.72 8.65 -14.83
CA TYR A 398 -3.52 9.82 -13.97
C TYR A 398 -2.24 9.71 -13.14
N LEU A 399 -1.96 8.53 -12.59
CA LEU A 399 -0.75 8.30 -11.81
C LEU A 399 0.47 8.33 -12.72
N VAL A 400 0.37 7.71 -13.90
CA VAL A 400 1.45 7.70 -14.89
C VAL A 400 1.76 9.10 -15.43
N SER A 401 0.75 9.95 -15.60
CA SER A 401 0.91 11.36 -16.01
C SER A 401 1.72 12.18 -15.00
N ALA A 402 1.80 11.75 -13.73
CA ALA A 402 2.62 12.39 -12.71
C ALA A 402 4.05 11.81 -12.63
N CYS A 403 4.40 10.84 -13.47
CA CYS A 403 5.70 10.16 -13.48
C CYS A 403 6.46 10.46 -14.78
N LYS A 404 7.79 10.62 -14.69
CA LYS A 404 8.66 10.67 -15.88
C LYS A 404 8.75 9.30 -16.54
N SER A 405 8.87 9.26 -17.86
CA SER A 405 8.90 8.00 -18.63
C SER A 405 10.00 7.05 -18.20
N GLN A 406 11.16 7.57 -17.79
CA GLN A 406 12.29 6.79 -17.24
C GLN A 406 11.97 6.07 -15.92
N ASN A 407 10.89 6.45 -15.22
CA ASN A 407 10.39 5.81 -14.00
C ASN A 407 9.19 4.90 -14.28
N VAL A 408 8.75 4.78 -15.54
CA VAL A 408 7.58 4.00 -15.94
C VAL A 408 8.04 2.77 -16.69
N THR A 409 7.51 1.60 -16.31
CA THR A 409 7.75 0.34 -17.01
C THR A 409 6.44 -0.31 -17.41
N ILE A 410 6.32 -0.60 -18.70
CA ILE A 410 5.17 -1.24 -19.34
C ILE A 410 5.40 -2.76 -19.36
N PHE A 411 4.48 -3.49 -18.74
CA PHE A 411 4.43 -4.94 -18.66
C PHE A 411 3.49 -5.48 -19.74
N LYS A 412 4.01 -6.37 -20.57
CA LYS A 412 3.25 -7.13 -21.56
C LYS A 412 3.48 -8.62 -21.33
N ARG A 413 2.43 -9.42 -21.48
CA ARG A 413 2.53 -10.88 -21.46
C ARG A 413 2.25 -11.42 -22.84
N GLN A 414 3.24 -12.10 -23.44
CA GLN A 414 3.12 -12.72 -24.75
C GLN A 414 3.66 -14.15 -24.66
N GLU A 415 2.89 -15.12 -25.16
CA GLU A 415 3.27 -16.55 -25.14
C GLU A 415 3.69 -17.08 -23.75
N GLY A 416 3.04 -16.58 -22.70
CA GLY A 416 3.33 -16.94 -21.31
C GLY A 416 4.54 -16.22 -20.70
N LYS A 417 5.41 -15.59 -21.51
CA LYS A 417 6.56 -14.81 -21.07
C LYS A 417 6.20 -13.36 -20.79
N ILE A 418 6.92 -12.76 -19.84
CA ILE A 418 6.75 -11.36 -19.45
C ILE A 418 7.80 -10.52 -20.17
N PHE A 419 7.35 -9.47 -20.84
CA PHE A 419 8.18 -8.48 -21.51
C PHE A 419 7.98 -7.12 -20.84
N CYS A 420 9.10 -6.48 -20.51
CA CYS A 420 9.10 -5.17 -19.88
C CYS A 420 9.77 -4.16 -20.81
N THR A 421 9.12 -3.03 -21.02
CA THR A 421 9.62 -1.95 -21.90
C THR A 421 9.35 -0.60 -21.26
N GLN A 422 10.16 0.40 -21.56
CA GLN A 422 9.85 1.78 -21.18
C GLN A 422 8.92 2.44 -22.20
N PRO A 423 8.12 3.44 -21.81
CA PRO A 423 7.40 4.30 -22.74
C PRO A 423 8.34 4.92 -23.79
N LYS A 424 7.82 5.10 -25.01
CA LYS A 424 8.59 5.70 -26.12
C LYS A 424 8.57 7.23 -26.04
N LYS A 425 7.55 7.80 -25.42
CA LYS A 425 7.39 9.24 -25.21
C LYS A 425 7.43 9.58 -23.72
N GLU A 426 7.63 10.86 -23.43
CA GLU A 426 7.49 11.37 -22.08
C GLU A 426 6.05 11.18 -21.59
N THR A 427 5.92 10.62 -20.39
CA THR A 427 4.64 10.39 -19.72
C THR A 427 4.27 11.56 -18.81
N TYR A 428 5.26 12.28 -18.27
CA TYR A 428 5.04 13.39 -17.35
C TYR A 428 4.27 14.54 -18.00
N GLY A 429 3.13 14.92 -17.41
CA GLY A 429 2.19 15.89 -18.00
C GLY A 429 1.43 15.37 -19.22
N GLY A 430 1.53 14.08 -19.53
CA GLY A 430 0.86 13.45 -20.67
C GLY A 430 -0.66 13.47 -20.53
N THR A 431 -1.36 13.70 -21.64
CA THR A 431 -2.82 13.66 -21.68
C THR A 431 -3.33 12.23 -21.56
N PHE A 432 -4.53 12.08 -21.00
CA PHE A 432 -5.18 10.78 -20.78
C PHE A 432 -5.26 9.94 -22.06
N ASP A 433 -5.71 10.54 -23.17
CA ASP A 433 -5.85 9.84 -24.45
C ASP A 433 -4.51 9.37 -25.02
N SER A 434 -3.45 10.19 -24.87
CA SER A 434 -2.11 9.83 -25.34
C SER A 434 -1.55 8.65 -24.53
N LEU A 435 -1.69 8.70 -23.20
CA LEU A 435 -1.22 7.64 -22.31
C LEU A 435 -2.01 6.36 -22.50
N LEU A 436 -3.33 6.42 -22.69
CA LEU A 436 -4.14 5.23 -22.96
C LEU A 436 -3.72 4.51 -24.24
N ARG A 437 -3.45 5.27 -25.32
CA ARG A 437 -2.97 4.70 -26.58
C ARG A 437 -1.60 4.06 -26.41
N GLU A 438 -0.68 4.73 -25.73
CA GLU A 438 0.70 4.27 -25.59
C GLU A 438 0.85 3.08 -24.63
N LEU A 439 0.16 3.12 -23.49
CA LEU A 439 0.36 2.17 -22.39
C LEU A 439 -0.59 0.97 -22.48
N PHE A 440 -1.81 1.17 -23.01
CA PHE A 440 -2.88 0.16 -23.00
C PHE A 440 -3.40 -0.19 -24.40
N GLU A 441 -2.79 0.34 -25.46
CA GLU A 441 -3.18 0.07 -26.87
C GLU A 441 -4.65 0.41 -27.17
N VAL A 442 -5.23 1.33 -26.39
CA VAL A 442 -6.62 1.77 -26.57
C VAL A 442 -6.72 2.67 -27.80
N VAL A 443 -7.37 2.18 -28.85
CA VAL A 443 -7.45 2.89 -30.14
C VAL A 443 -8.49 4.02 -30.12
N SER A 444 -9.59 3.86 -29.37
CA SER A 444 -10.73 4.77 -29.37
C SER A 444 -10.90 5.48 -28.02
N PRO A 445 -11.06 6.81 -27.98
CA PRO A 445 -11.36 7.56 -26.76
C PRO A 445 -12.81 7.38 -26.28
N ILE A 446 -13.69 6.76 -27.08
CA ILE A 446 -15.07 6.44 -26.69
C ILE A 446 -15.28 4.93 -26.55
N ALA A 447 -16.29 4.56 -25.77
CA ALA A 447 -16.70 3.18 -25.59
C ALA A 447 -17.10 2.51 -26.91
N ALA A 448 -16.73 1.24 -27.08
CA ALA A 448 -16.99 0.47 -28.30
C ALA A 448 -18.49 0.37 -28.63
N TYR A 449 -19.36 0.29 -27.61
CA TYR A 449 -20.82 0.27 -27.81
C TYR A 449 -21.34 1.57 -28.44
N SER A 450 -20.91 2.72 -27.91
CA SER A 450 -21.28 4.03 -28.46
C SER A 450 -20.72 4.21 -29.87
N LYS A 451 -19.47 3.80 -30.10
CA LYS A 451 -18.84 3.81 -31.42
C LYS A 451 -19.64 2.98 -32.44
N ALA A 452 -19.95 1.73 -32.11
CA ALA A 452 -20.73 0.85 -32.98
C ALA A 452 -22.14 1.37 -33.24
N SER A 453 -22.73 2.08 -32.27
CA SER A 453 -24.04 2.72 -32.43
C SER A 453 -23.99 3.89 -33.42
N ILE A 454 -22.94 4.71 -33.37
CA ILE A 454 -22.70 5.79 -34.34
C ILE A 454 -22.47 5.18 -35.74
N GLU A 455 -21.60 4.17 -35.85
CA GLU A 455 -21.29 3.48 -37.10
C GLU A 455 -22.56 2.90 -37.75
N LYS A 456 -23.42 2.20 -36.99
CA LYS A 456 -24.71 1.68 -37.48
C LYS A 456 -25.64 2.77 -38.01
N VAL A 457 -25.64 3.96 -37.40
CA VAL A 457 -26.46 5.08 -37.87
C VAL A 457 -25.91 5.63 -39.18
N ILE A 458 -24.59 5.78 -39.29
CA ILE A 458 -23.91 6.20 -40.52
C ILE A 458 -24.14 5.19 -41.66
N GLU A 459 -23.99 3.90 -41.37
CA GLU A 459 -24.19 2.79 -42.32
C GLU A 459 -25.64 2.70 -42.82
N SER A 460 -26.62 3.15 -42.03
CA SER A 460 -28.03 3.12 -42.44
C SER A 460 -28.34 4.03 -43.63
N GLY A 461 -27.47 4.99 -43.96
CA GLY A 461 -27.62 5.88 -45.10
C GLY A 461 -28.84 6.80 -45.07
N ASN A 462 -29.59 6.83 -43.97
CA ASN A 462 -30.79 7.64 -43.82
C ASN A 462 -30.46 8.98 -43.16
N VAL A 463 -30.39 10.04 -43.95
CA VAL A 463 -30.03 11.40 -43.51
C VAL A 463 -30.92 11.92 -42.38
N GLU A 464 -32.24 11.67 -42.42
CA GLU A 464 -33.16 12.10 -41.35
C GLU A 464 -32.85 11.36 -40.04
N LYS A 465 -32.58 10.05 -40.12
CA LYS A 465 -32.18 9.25 -38.96
C LYS A 465 -30.83 9.72 -38.39
N MET A 466 -29.88 10.08 -39.24
CA MET A 466 -28.59 10.63 -38.82
C MET A 466 -28.75 11.99 -38.11
N LYS A 467 -29.57 12.90 -38.67
CA LYS A 467 -29.87 14.21 -38.06
C LYS A 467 -30.50 14.07 -36.68
N LEU A 468 -31.48 13.18 -36.54
CA LEU A 468 -32.11 12.89 -35.25
C LEU A 468 -31.11 12.31 -34.24
N ALA A 469 -30.18 11.47 -34.70
CA ALA A 469 -29.17 10.85 -33.84
C ALA A 469 -28.12 11.84 -33.31
N LEU A 470 -27.92 13.01 -33.94
CA LEU A 470 -26.98 14.04 -33.44
C LEU A 470 -27.33 14.51 -32.02
N ALA A 471 -28.62 14.57 -31.67
CA ALA A 471 -29.08 14.93 -30.34
C ALA A 471 -28.86 13.80 -29.31
N LEU A 472 -28.69 12.56 -29.77
CA LEU A 472 -28.52 11.38 -28.91
C LEU A 472 -27.06 11.13 -28.51
N PHE A 473 -26.10 11.70 -29.25
CA PHE A 473 -24.67 11.49 -29.01
C PHE A 473 -24.00 12.75 -28.45
N ALA A 474 -23.18 12.56 -27.41
CA ALA A 474 -22.32 13.60 -26.86
C ALA A 474 -21.20 13.99 -27.84
N GLU A 475 -20.61 15.17 -27.63
CA GLU A 475 -19.50 15.64 -28.45
C GLU A 475 -18.31 14.68 -28.39
N SER A 476 -17.86 14.25 -29.57
CA SER A 476 -16.75 13.33 -29.74
C SER A 476 -16.19 13.38 -31.16
N PRO A 477 -14.96 12.92 -31.40
CA PRO A 477 -14.43 12.78 -32.76
C PRO A 477 -15.33 11.95 -33.69
N TYR A 478 -16.04 10.94 -33.15
CA TYR A 478 -16.94 10.09 -33.95
C TYR A 478 -18.29 10.75 -34.26
N LYS A 479 -18.76 11.68 -33.41
CA LYS A 479 -19.92 12.51 -33.75
C LYS A 479 -19.60 13.43 -34.94
N ARG A 480 -18.36 13.88 -35.06
CA ARG A 480 -17.89 14.61 -36.25
C ARG A 480 -17.99 13.75 -37.51
N ASP A 481 -17.63 12.47 -37.45
CA ASP A 481 -17.80 11.56 -38.59
C ASP A 481 -19.28 11.45 -39.02
N LEU A 482 -20.22 11.46 -38.07
CA LEU A 482 -21.66 11.50 -38.33
C LEU A 482 -22.08 12.82 -39.01
N TYR A 483 -21.56 13.97 -38.55
CA TYR A 483 -21.78 15.26 -39.22
C TYR A 483 -21.25 15.24 -40.67
N GLU A 484 -20.05 14.71 -40.88
CA GLU A 484 -19.44 14.59 -42.21
C GLU A 484 -20.25 13.65 -43.12
N ALA A 485 -20.81 12.56 -42.58
CA ALA A 485 -21.69 11.65 -43.33
C ALA A 485 -22.99 12.32 -43.79
N ILE A 486 -23.63 13.13 -42.92
CA ILE A 486 -24.83 13.91 -43.26
C ILE A 486 -24.54 14.89 -44.40
N LEU A 487 -23.42 15.61 -44.32
CA LEU A 487 -23.00 16.58 -45.34
C LEU A 487 -22.72 15.90 -46.68
N ARG A 488 -22.04 14.75 -46.68
CA ARG A 488 -21.74 13.99 -47.91
C ARG A 488 -23.00 13.49 -48.62
N GLN A 489 -24.08 13.22 -47.90
CA GLN A 489 -25.36 12.76 -48.46
C GLN A 489 -26.32 13.92 -48.82
N GLY A 490 -25.82 15.16 -48.90
CA GLY A 490 -26.61 16.32 -49.34
C GLY A 490 -27.56 16.89 -48.27
N GLY A 491 -27.41 16.50 -47.00
CA GLY A 491 -28.19 17.07 -45.91
C GLY A 491 -27.75 18.49 -45.57
N SER A 492 -28.65 19.47 -45.63
CA SER A 492 -28.40 20.77 -45.00
C SER A 492 -28.49 20.64 -43.48
N LEU A 493 -27.48 21.15 -42.77
CA LEU A 493 -27.45 21.28 -41.32
C LEU A 493 -27.76 22.74 -40.98
N ASN A 494 -28.96 23.01 -40.47
CA ASN A 494 -29.24 24.29 -39.82
C ASN A 494 -28.54 24.28 -38.46
N LEU A 495 -27.30 24.77 -38.42
CA LEU A 495 -26.58 25.07 -37.19
C LEU A 495 -27.26 26.27 -36.52
N GLY A 496 -28.24 25.99 -35.66
CA GLY A 496 -28.77 26.97 -34.72
C GLY A 496 -27.63 27.47 -33.83
N LYS A 497 -27.33 28.77 -33.97
CA LYS A 497 -26.48 29.50 -33.04
C LYS A 497 -27.18 29.53 -31.68
N ASP A 498 -26.79 28.65 -30.77
CA ASP A 498 -26.85 28.91 -29.34
C ASP A 498 -25.62 28.24 -28.74
N ALA A 499 -24.56 29.05 -28.65
CA ALA A 499 -23.28 28.74 -28.04
C ALA A 499 -23.24 29.27 -26.60
#